data_AF-G9NCT6-F1
#
_entry.id   AF-G9NCT6-F1
#
_cell.length_a   1.000
_cell.length_b   1.000
_cell.length_c   1.000
_cell.angle_alpha   90.00
_cell.angle_beta   90.00
_cell.angle_gamma   90.00
#
_symmetry.space_group_name_H-M   'P 1'
#
loop_
_entity.id
_entity.type
_entity.pdbx_description
1 polymer ?
#
loop_
_entity_poly.entity_id
_entity_poly.type
_entity_poly.pdbx_seq_one_letter_code
_entity_poly.pdbx_strand_id
1 'polypeptide(L)'
;MSFFRITLHRSAIGLPERTRGVLQALGLRRRMQTVFHPAEPQFAGMIMKVKELVRVQEVERRLTKREVKAERTPDKGFYIERPVQRM
;
A
#
# COMPACT_ATOMS: atom_id res chain seq x y z
N MET A 1 -4.32 -0.94 18.73
CA MET A 1 -3.37 -1.77 17.94
C MET A 1 -2.94 -0.94 16.75
N SER A 2 -1.64 -0.71 16.58
CA SER A 2 -1.09 -0.03 15.42
C SER A 2 -0.87 -0.98 14.25
N PHE A 3 -0.67 -0.42 13.06
CA PHE A 3 -0.44 -1.13 11.82
C PHE A 3 0.81 -0.58 11.12
N PHE A 4 1.53 -1.45 10.41
CA PHE A 4 2.56 -1.03 9.46
C PHE A 4 1.92 -0.71 8.11
N ARG A 5 2.01 0.55 7.67
CA ARG A 5 1.78 0.98 6.29
C ARG A 5 3.07 0.73 5.50
N ILE A 6 3.10 -0.35 4.74
CA ILE A 6 4.29 -0.79 4.00
C ILE A 6 4.09 -0.47 2.53
N THR A 7 5.01 0.26 1.92
CA THR A 7 4.99 0.58 0.48
C THR A 7 6.23 0.06 -0.21
N LEU A 8 6.06 -0.70 -1.29
CA LEU A 8 7.18 -1.18 -2.10
C LEU A 8 7.76 -0.02 -2.93
N HIS A 9 8.92 0.49 -2.52
CA HIS A 9 9.57 1.64 -3.15
C HIS A 9 10.54 1.23 -4.26
N ARG A 10 11.32 0.16 -4.05
CA ARG A 10 12.23 -0.39 -5.06
C ARG A 10 11.74 -1.74 -5.59
N SER A 11 12.13 -2.06 -6.83
CA SER A 11 11.78 -3.33 -7.46
C SER A 11 12.68 -4.47 -6.95
N ALA A 12 12.17 -5.71 -6.98
CA ALA A 12 12.94 -6.92 -6.70
C ALA A 12 13.46 -7.63 -7.97
N ILE A 13 13.55 -6.89 -9.08
CA ILE A 13 14.22 -7.37 -10.30
C ILE A 13 15.70 -7.59 -9.98
N GLY A 14 16.26 -8.72 -10.42
CA GLY A 14 17.65 -9.09 -10.15
C GLY A 14 17.95 -9.54 -8.71
N LEU A 15 16.95 -9.61 -7.82
CA LEU A 15 17.14 -10.12 -6.46
C LEU A 15 16.81 -11.62 -6.33
N PRO A 16 17.40 -12.32 -5.34
CA PRO A 16 17.13 -13.73 -5.09
C PRO A 16 15.64 -14.03 -4.87
N GLU A 17 15.24 -15.26 -5.21
CA GLU A 17 13.86 -15.73 -5.05
C GLU A 17 13.34 -15.59 -3.62
N ARG A 18 14.21 -15.81 -2.61
CA ARG A 18 13.87 -15.63 -1.20
C ARG A 18 13.35 -14.23 -0.89
N THR A 19 13.97 -13.19 -1.45
CA THR A 19 13.55 -11.79 -1.27
C THR A 19 12.20 -11.54 -1.96
N ARG A 20 12.02 -12.11 -3.16
CA ARG A 20 10.73 -12.05 -3.88
C ARG A 20 9.61 -12.76 -3.11
N GLY A 21 9.90 -13.92 -2.52
CA GLY A 21 8.96 -14.67 -1.69
C GLY A 21 8.48 -13.89 -0.47
N VAL A 22 9.39 -13.16 0.21
CA VAL A 22 9.00 -12.29 1.34
C VAL A 22 8.07 -11.16 0.88
N LEU A 23 8.36 -10.51 -0.25
CA LEU A 23 7.48 -9.47 -0.79
C LEU A 23 6.10 -10.02 -1.18
N GLN A 24 6.05 -11.21 -1.80
CA GLN A 24 4.80 -11.88 -2.14
C GLN A 24 3.98 -12.24 -0.90
N ALA A 25 4.62 -12.75 0.17
CA ALA A 25 3.99 -13.05 1.44
C ALA A 25 3.41 -11.80 2.12
N LEU A 26 4.12 -10.66 2.04
CA LEU A 26 3.60 -9.37 2.48
C LEU A 26 2.46 -8.84 1.59
N GLY A 27 2.23 -9.42 0.40
CA GLY A 27 1.20 -8.98 -0.55
C GLY A 27 1.65 -7.86 -1.50
N LEU A 28 2.95 -7.57 -1.57
CA LEU A 28 3.53 -6.55 -2.43
C LEU A 28 3.90 -7.14 -3.81
N ARG A 29 3.04 -6.92 -4.81
CA ARG A 29 3.19 -7.48 -6.16
C ARG A 29 3.76 -6.50 -7.17
N ARG A 30 3.51 -5.19 -6.99
CA ARG A 30 3.97 -4.13 -7.90
C ARG A 30 4.57 -2.94 -7.14
N ARG A 31 5.45 -2.19 -7.80
CA ARG A 31 6.06 -0.98 -7.23
C ARG A 31 4.98 0.05 -6.88
N MET A 32 5.22 0.85 -5.85
CA MET A 32 4.29 1.85 -5.29
C MET A 32 2.97 1.28 -4.74
N GLN A 33 2.87 -0.05 -4.62
CA GLN A 33 1.76 -0.67 -3.90
C GLN A 33 1.96 -0.50 -2.40
N THR A 34 0.88 -0.15 -1.71
CA THR A 34 0.83 -0.04 -0.25
C THR A 34 -0.04 -1.17 0.32
N VAL A 35 0.42 -1.80 1.39
CA VAL A 35 -0.30 -2.83 2.17
C VAL A 35 -0.26 -2.45 3.65
N PHE A 36 -1.23 -2.96 4.41
CA PHE A 36 -1.34 -2.71 5.85
C PHE A 36 -1.36 -4.04 6.58
N HIS A 37 -0.43 -4.21 7.52
CA HIS A 37 -0.35 -5.38 8.39
C HIS A 37 -0.33 -4.94 9.86
N PRO A 38 -0.86 -5.74 10.80
CA PRO A 38 -0.74 -5.47 12.23
C PRO A 38 0.72 -5.26 12.65
N ALA A 39 0.96 -4.40 13.65
CA ALA A 39 2.28 -4.19 14.22
C ALA A 39 2.71 -5.36 15.13
N GLU A 40 2.92 -6.53 14.52
CA GLU A 40 3.33 -7.76 15.19
C GLU A 40 4.78 -8.14 14.83
N PRO A 41 5.50 -8.86 15.72
CA PRO A 41 6.89 -9.27 15.48
C PRO A 41 7.09 -10.07 14.19
N GLN A 42 6.11 -10.87 13.79
CA GLN A 42 6.16 -11.64 12.54
C GLN A 42 6.31 -10.74 11.30
N PHE A 43 5.53 -9.65 11.23
CA PHE A 43 5.58 -8.71 10.12
C PHE A 43 6.83 -7.83 10.20
N ALA A 44 7.23 -7.43 11.40
CA ALA A 44 8.50 -6.71 11.60
C ALA A 44 9.70 -7.52 11.08
N GLY A 45 9.76 -8.82 11.39
CA GLY A 45 10.81 -9.71 10.88
C GLY A 45 10.81 -9.87 9.36
N MET A 46 9.62 -9.94 8.74
CA MET A 46 9.50 -9.95 7.27
C MET A 46 9.98 -8.63 6.65
N ILE A 47 9.55 -7.49 7.21
CA ILE A 47 9.97 -6.15 6.77
C ILE A 47 11.49 -6.02 6.83
N MET A 48 12.13 -6.47 7.92
CA MET A 48 13.58 -6.36 8.10
C MET A 48 14.39 -7.11 7.03
N LYS A 49 13.84 -8.18 6.45
CA LYS A 49 14.47 -8.91 5.33
C LYS A 49 14.42 -8.16 4.00
N VAL A 50 13.54 -7.17 3.87
CA VAL A 50 13.30 -6.39 2.65
C VAL A 50 13.37 -4.87 2.89
N LYS A 51 14.02 -4.44 3.99
CA LYS A 51 14.05 -3.04 4.46
C LYS A 51 14.61 -2.07 3.43
N GLU A 52 15.48 -2.56 2.55
CA GLU A 52 16.05 -1.78 1.45
C GLU A 52 15.02 -1.56 0.32
N LEU A 53 13.94 -2.34 0.24
CA LEU A 53 12.97 -2.24 -0.86
C LEU A 53 11.71 -1.49 -0.46
N VAL A 54 11.41 -1.41 0.83
CA VAL A 54 10.14 -0.89 1.34
C VAL A 54 10.32 0.42 2.09
N ARG A 55 9.28 1.24 2.10
CA ARG A 55 9.08 2.32 3.07
C ARG A 55 8.02 1.88 4.06
N VAL A 56 8.27 2.10 5.35
CA VAL A 56 7.35 1.71 6.42
C VAL A 56 6.99 2.93 7.25
N GLN A 57 5.72 3.05 7.58
CA GLN A 57 5.19 4.02 8.53
C GLN A 57 4.29 3.27 9.51
N GLU A 58 4.35 3.63 10.78
CA GLU A 58 3.37 3.16 11.76
C GLU A 58 2.12 4.04 11.68
N VAL A 59 0.94 3.42 11.67
CA VAL A 59 -0.35 4.11 11.61
C VAL A 59 -1.32 3.49 12.61
N GLU A 60 -2.25 4.29 13.15
CA GLU A 60 -3.21 3.82 14.15
C GLU A 60 -4.23 2.83 13.59
N ARG A 61 -4.59 2.99 12.31
CA ARG A 61 -5.60 2.15 11.64
C ARG A 61 -5.16 1.74 10.24
N ARG A 62 -5.58 0.54 9.82
CA ARG A 62 -5.48 0.13 8.41
C ARG A 62 -6.51 0.89 7.58
N LEU A 63 -6.10 1.35 6.40
CA LEU A 63 -7.01 1.91 5.41
C LEU A 63 -7.50 0.83 4.44
N THR A 64 -8.77 0.91 4.06
CA THR A 64 -9.34 0.09 3.00
C THR A 64 -8.84 0.54 1.62
N LYS A 65 -8.94 -0.33 0.60
CA LYS A 65 -8.56 0.03 -0.78
C LYS A 65 -9.31 1.26 -1.31
N ARG A 66 -10.57 1.46 -0.90
CA ARG A 66 -11.38 2.61 -1.31
C ARG A 66 -10.87 3.89 -0.67
N GLU A 67 -10.55 3.87 0.63
CA GLU A 67 -9.99 5.02 1.35
C GLU A 67 -8.61 5.40 0.80
N VAL A 68 -7.72 4.43 0.56
CA VAL A 68 -6.41 4.71 -0.07
C VAL A 68 -6.56 5.32 -1.45
N LYS A 69 -7.57 4.90 -2.22
CA LYS A 69 -7.86 5.51 -3.53
C LYS A 69 -8.40 6.93 -3.36
N ALA A 70 -9.31 7.15 -2.42
CA ALA A 70 -9.88 8.46 -2.13
C ALA A 70 -8.80 9.46 -1.68
N GLU A 71 -7.87 9.06 -0.79
CA GLU A 71 -6.72 9.88 -0.35
C GLU A 71 -5.88 10.42 -1.52
N ARG A 72 -5.81 9.67 -2.63
CA ARG A 72 -5.04 10.03 -3.83
C ARG A 72 -5.88 10.74 -4.89
N THR A 73 -7.20 10.76 -4.75
CA THR A 73 -8.09 11.34 -5.74
C THR A 73 -8.20 12.84 -5.45
N PRO A 74 -7.79 13.72 -6.37
CA PRO A 74 -7.97 15.16 -6.18
C PRO A 74 -9.45 15.55 -6.22
N ASP A 75 -9.76 16.74 -5.73
CA ASP A 75 -11.08 17.33 -5.89
C ASP A 75 -11.41 17.47 -7.37
N LYS A 76 -12.68 17.23 -7.71
CA LYS A 76 -13.13 17.20 -9.11
C LYS A 76 -12.94 18.55 -9.81
N GLY A 77 -12.96 19.66 -9.08
CA GLY A 77 -12.84 21.01 -9.64
C GLY A 77 -14.05 21.50 -10.44
N PHE A 78 -15.11 20.70 -10.56
CA PHE A 78 -16.38 21.07 -11.18
C PHE A 78 -17.54 20.39 -10.45
N TYR A 79 -18.73 20.99 -10.55
CA TYR A 79 -19.99 20.38 -10.15
C TYR A 79 -20.98 20.45 -11.32
N ILE A 80 -21.86 19.46 -11.42
CA ILE A 80 -22.89 19.42 -12.46
C ILE A 80 -24.12 20.12 -11.88
N GLU A 81 -24.43 21.32 -12.38
CA GLU A 81 -25.56 22.12 -11.88
C GLU A 81 -26.91 21.43 -12.12
N ARG A 82 -27.15 20.96 -13.35
CA ARG A 82 -28.35 20.20 -13.72
C ARG A 82 -27.99 19.16 -14.78
N PRO A 83 -28.26 17.86 -14.55
CA PRO A 83 -28.14 16.87 -15.62
C PRO A 83 -29.25 17.09 -16.65
N VAL A 84 -28.93 16.95 -17.94
CA VAL A 84 -29.95 16.95 -19.00
C VAL A 84 -30.84 15.72 -18.81
N GLN A 85 -32.15 15.92 -18.75
CA GLN A 85 -33.12 14.84 -18.65
C GLN A 85 -33.13 14.08 -19.97
N ARG A 86 -32.57 12.87 -19.97
CA ARG A 86 -32.66 11.99 -21.15
C ARG A 86 -34.09 11.43 -21.19
N MET A 87 -34.82 11.76 -22.27
CA MET A 87 -36.07 11.08 -22.64
C MET A 87 -35.77 9.67 -23.14
#